data_AF-A0AA95M6Y0-F1
#
_entry.id   AF-A0AA95M6Y0-F1
#
_cell.length_a   1.000
_cell.length_b   1.000
_cell.length_c   1.000
_cell.angle_alpha   90.00
_cell.angle_beta   90.00
_cell.angle_gamma   90.00
#
_symmetry.space_group_name_H-M   'P 1'
#
loop_
_entity.id
_entity.type
_entity.pdbx_description
1 polymer ?
#
loop_
_entity_poly.entity_id
_entity_poly.type
_entity_poly.pdbx_seq_one_letter_code
_entity_poly.pdbx_strand_id
1 'polypeptide(L)'
;MELNGMIGGIAVGFKVRGSSMLSRLIQFGIAIMGLVFSTTITWYEGSAILDNRWEWKYSTPISQLLNGQILNNSDISQLDYFVYAKKFQPTFPLIMQISGLYLFILIGFYTLKDKNKWFAFYLSILGVVLFLFSSFLFHSPTVGGRMIFTSSLISGCLCTLYAVVCYLRIYNLYKDKITI
;
A
#
# COMPACT_ATOMS: atom_id res chain seq x y z
N MET A 1 -3.34 5.06 -39.66
CA MET A 1 -3.21 6.44 -39.15
C MET A 1 -4.18 6.74 -37.99
N GLU A 2 -4.65 5.74 -37.22
CA GLU A 2 -5.61 5.94 -36.12
C GLU A 2 -5.13 5.45 -34.74
N LEU A 3 -4.03 4.69 -34.67
CA LEU A 3 -3.52 4.17 -33.38
C LEU A 3 -2.89 5.25 -32.48
N ASN A 4 -2.36 6.33 -33.05
CA ASN A 4 -1.76 7.43 -32.28
C ASN A 4 -2.82 8.32 -31.59
N GLY A 5 -4.05 8.37 -32.09
CA GLY A 5 -5.15 9.11 -31.48
C GLY A 5 -5.69 8.45 -30.21
N MET A 6 -5.76 7.11 -30.19
CA MET A 6 -6.23 6.34 -29.03
C MET A 6 -5.21 6.34 -27.87
N ILE A 7 -3.91 6.33 -28.19
CA ILE A 7 -2.83 6.39 -27.19
C ILE A 7 -2.73 7.81 -26.59
N GLY A 8 -3.04 8.84 -27.37
CA GLY A 8 -3.23 10.22 -26.89
C GLY A 8 -4.36 10.32 -25.86
N GLY A 9 -5.46 9.60 -26.05
CA GLY A 9 -6.59 9.54 -25.09
C GLY A 9 -6.23 8.95 -23.73
N ILE A 10 -5.36 7.93 -23.68
CA ILE A 10 -4.87 7.35 -22.42
C ILE A 10 -3.84 8.29 -21.75
N ALA A 11 -3.09 9.07 -22.52
CA ALA A 11 -2.19 10.10 -21.99
C ALA A 11 -2.92 11.34 -21.42
N VAL A 12 -4.21 11.52 -21.74
CA VAL A 12 -5.05 12.63 -21.23
C VAL A 12 -5.60 12.35 -19.82
N GLY A 13 -5.63 11.09 -19.36
CA GLY A 13 -6.17 10.75 -18.03
C GLY A 13 -5.25 11.04 -16.83
N PHE A 14 -3.95 11.23 -17.06
CA PHE A 14 -2.96 11.47 -15.99
C PHE A 14 -2.15 12.76 -16.17
N LYS A 15 -2.60 13.66 -17.04
CA LYS A 15 -2.21 15.06 -16.94
C LYS A 15 -3.02 15.64 -15.79
N VAL A 16 -2.55 15.44 -14.56
CA VAL A 16 -2.96 16.24 -13.40
C VAL A 16 -2.62 17.68 -13.76
N ARG A 17 -3.62 18.31 -14.38
CA ARG A 17 -3.72 19.71 -14.76
C ARG A 17 -3.08 20.51 -13.65
N GLY A 18 -2.00 21.24 -13.99
CA GLY A 18 -1.09 21.93 -13.06
C GLY A 18 -1.69 22.09 -11.67
N SER A 19 -1.45 21.11 -10.80
CA SER A 19 -2.08 21.07 -9.49
C SER A 19 -1.49 22.21 -8.69
N SER A 20 -2.33 23.19 -8.36
CA SER A 20 -1.95 24.28 -7.45
C SER A 20 -1.39 23.67 -6.17
N MET A 21 -0.46 24.35 -5.50
CA MET A 21 0.08 23.91 -4.19
C MET A 21 -1.04 23.45 -3.24
N LEU A 22 -2.17 24.17 -3.26
CA LEU A 22 -3.38 23.86 -2.49
C LEU A 22 -3.95 22.46 -2.80
N SER A 23 -4.14 22.11 -4.07
CA SER A 23 -4.68 20.78 -4.44
C SER A 23 -3.76 19.61 -4.01
N ARG A 24 -2.44 19.83 -3.98
CA ARG A 24 -1.49 18.84 -3.44
C ARG A 24 -1.68 18.65 -1.94
N LEU A 25 -1.76 19.75 -1.20
CA LEU A 25 -1.99 19.74 0.24
C LEU A 25 -3.32 19.07 0.59
N ILE A 26 -4.37 19.30 -0.19
CA ILE A 26 -5.67 18.65 -0.01
C ILE A 26 -5.56 17.13 -0.22
N GLN A 27 -4.88 16.66 -1.27
CA GLN A 27 -4.68 15.23 -1.51
C GLN A 27 -3.93 14.54 -0.37
N PHE A 28 -2.82 15.14 0.09
CA PHE A 28 -2.10 14.65 1.26
C PHE A 28 -2.98 14.67 2.52
N GLY A 29 -3.71 15.76 2.75
CA GLY A 29 -4.58 15.91 3.91
C GLY A 29 -5.66 14.82 3.96
N ILE A 30 -6.37 14.57 2.85
CA ILE A 30 -7.40 13.53 2.77
C ILE A 30 -6.79 12.15 3.01
N ALA A 31 -5.63 11.87 2.41
CA ALA A 31 -4.98 10.57 2.55
C ALA A 31 -4.46 10.33 3.97
N ILE A 32 -3.87 11.34 4.62
CA ILE A 32 -3.44 11.28 6.01
C ILE A 32 -4.64 11.12 6.94
N MET A 33 -5.72 11.88 6.72
CA MET A 33 -6.93 11.77 7.52
C MET A 33 -7.55 10.37 7.42
N GLY A 34 -7.65 9.82 6.21
CA GLY A 34 -8.12 8.46 5.99
C GLY A 34 -7.22 7.41 6.65
N LEU A 35 -5.90 7.59 6.58
CA LEU A 35 -4.94 6.70 7.25
C LEU A 35 -5.09 6.75 8.77
N VAL A 36 -5.10 7.94 9.37
CA VAL A 36 -5.24 8.10 10.82
C VAL A 36 -6.57 7.54 11.30
N PHE A 37 -7.67 7.89 10.63
CA PHE A 37 -9.01 7.41 10.99
C PHE A 37 -9.12 5.88 10.92
N SER A 38 -8.66 5.28 9.82
CA SER A 38 -8.68 3.82 9.68
C SER A 38 -7.74 3.13 10.67
N THR A 39 -6.59 3.73 10.97
CA THR A 39 -5.65 3.22 11.97
C THR A 39 -6.28 3.24 13.36
N THR A 40 -6.93 4.34 13.76
CA THR A 40 -7.59 4.44 15.08
C THR A 40 -8.71 3.43 15.25
N ILE A 41 -9.52 3.22 14.21
CA ILE A 41 -10.61 2.23 14.27
C ILE A 41 -10.05 0.81 14.30
N THR A 42 -9.06 0.51 13.44
CA THR A 42 -8.39 -0.79 13.44
C THR A 42 -7.79 -1.09 14.82
N TRP A 43 -7.20 -0.08 15.45
CA TRP A 43 -6.61 -0.22 16.78
C TRP A 43 -7.68 -0.46 17.86
N TYR A 44 -8.80 0.26 17.79
CA TYR A 44 -9.96 0.06 18.67
C TYR A 44 -10.56 -1.35 18.49
N GLU A 45 -10.88 -1.76 17.26
CA GLU A 45 -11.42 -3.11 16.99
C GLU A 45 -10.43 -4.21 17.39
N GLY A 46 -9.14 -3.96 17.22
CA GLY A 46 -8.07 -4.85 17.61
C GLY A 46 -7.94 -5.05 19.12
N SER A 47 -8.30 -4.04 19.91
CA SER A 47 -8.22 -4.10 21.38
C SER A 47 -9.15 -5.16 21.99
N ALA A 48 -10.15 -5.63 21.25
CA ALA A 48 -11.02 -6.74 21.65
C ALA A 48 -10.26 -8.06 21.90
N ILE A 49 -8.98 -8.16 21.50
CA ILE A 49 -8.12 -9.28 21.89
C ILE A 49 -7.95 -9.38 23.42
N LEU A 50 -8.06 -8.27 24.15
CA LEU A 50 -7.96 -8.24 25.61
C LEU A 50 -9.08 -9.03 26.29
N ASP A 51 -10.26 -9.08 25.66
CA ASP A 51 -11.44 -9.77 26.17
C ASP A 51 -11.44 -11.27 25.79
N ASN A 52 -10.67 -11.65 24.77
CA ASN A 52 -10.74 -12.98 24.16
C ASN A 52 -9.42 -13.77 24.36
N ARG A 53 -9.19 -14.23 25.59
CA ARG A 53 -7.94 -14.91 26.00
C ARG A 53 -7.59 -16.17 25.20
N TRP A 54 -8.60 -16.86 24.65
CA TRP A 54 -8.39 -18.03 23.80
C TRP A 54 -7.62 -17.73 22.50
N GLU A 55 -7.71 -16.49 22.02
CA GLU A 55 -7.05 -16.05 20.80
C GLU A 55 -5.62 -15.58 21.01
N TRP A 56 -5.15 -15.44 22.25
CA TRP A 56 -3.80 -14.96 22.54
C TRP A 56 -2.74 -15.85 21.89
N LYS A 57 -2.90 -17.18 21.98
CA LYS A 57 -1.93 -18.11 21.38
C LYS A 57 -1.70 -17.88 19.88
N TYR A 58 -2.72 -17.44 19.14
CA TYR A 58 -2.69 -17.34 17.68
C TYR A 58 -2.65 -15.91 17.14
N SER A 59 -2.98 -14.92 17.95
CA SER A 59 -3.16 -13.53 17.53
C SER A 59 -2.20 -12.55 18.21
N THR A 60 -1.29 -13.03 19.07
CA THR A 60 -0.23 -12.19 19.69
C THR A 60 1.21 -12.63 19.33
N PRO A 61 1.55 -12.79 18.04
CA PRO A 61 2.89 -13.23 17.66
C PRO A 61 3.98 -12.26 18.11
N ILE A 62 3.69 -10.95 18.21
CA ILE A 62 4.68 -9.93 18.55
C ILE A 62 4.96 -9.95 20.05
N SER A 63 3.91 -10.00 20.89
CA SER A 63 4.09 -10.16 22.33
C SER A 63 4.73 -11.48 22.72
N GLN A 64 4.42 -12.57 22.02
CA GLN A 64 5.11 -13.84 22.29
C GLN A 64 6.59 -13.77 21.94
N LEU A 65 6.96 -13.03 20.90
CA LEU A 65 8.36 -12.81 20.54
C LEU A 65 9.09 -11.92 21.57
N LEU A 66 8.42 -10.91 22.12
CA LEU A 66 9.02 -9.96 23.07
C LEU A 66 9.05 -10.46 24.51
N ASN A 67 7.94 -11.06 24.97
CA ASN A 67 7.71 -11.39 26.38
C ASN A 67 7.61 -12.91 26.63
N GLY A 68 7.61 -13.73 25.57
CA GLY A 68 7.46 -15.18 25.70
C GLY A 68 6.02 -15.59 26.04
N GLN A 69 5.76 -15.93 27.31
CA GLN A 69 4.43 -16.34 27.76
C GLN A 69 3.63 -15.12 28.22
N ILE A 70 2.41 -15.00 27.70
CA ILE A 70 1.50 -13.89 28.02
C ILE A 70 0.60 -14.36 29.16
N LEU A 71 0.77 -13.75 30.33
CA LEU A 71 0.02 -14.07 31.54
C LEU A 71 -1.03 -13.00 31.83
N ASN A 72 -0.72 -11.75 31.51
CA ASN A 72 -1.59 -10.60 31.75
C ASN A 72 -1.86 -9.79 30.48
N ASN A 73 -2.96 -9.04 30.50
CA ASN A 73 -3.34 -8.11 29.42
C ASN A 73 -2.26 -7.05 29.15
N SER A 74 -1.49 -6.66 30.17
CA SER A 74 -0.38 -5.71 30.08
C SER A 74 0.77 -6.20 29.20
N ASP A 75 0.87 -7.52 29.00
CA ASP A 75 1.96 -8.13 28.25
C ASP A 75 1.67 -8.12 26.74
N ILE A 76 0.46 -7.73 26.34
CA ILE A 76 -0.01 -7.65 24.95
C ILE A 76 0.38 -6.32 24.34
N SER A 77 1.15 -6.39 23.26
CA SER A 77 1.62 -5.26 22.50
C SER A 77 0.49 -4.67 21.69
N GLN A 78 0.47 -3.35 21.57
CA GLN A 78 -0.50 -2.65 20.72
C GLN A 78 -0.39 -3.08 19.25
N LEU A 79 0.76 -3.58 18.81
CA LEU A 79 0.92 -4.12 17.45
C LEU A 79 0.11 -5.41 17.23
N ASP A 80 -0.10 -6.21 18.27
CA ASP A 80 -0.93 -7.42 18.19
C ASP A 80 -2.42 -7.09 18.01
N TYR A 81 -2.86 -5.87 18.37
CA TYR A 81 -4.23 -5.42 18.13
C TYR A 81 -4.49 -5.34 16.62
N PHE A 82 -3.50 -4.89 15.83
CA PHE A 82 -3.61 -4.87 14.38
C PHE A 82 -3.65 -6.28 13.78
N VAL A 83 -2.93 -7.24 14.38
CA VAL A 83 -2.95 -8.65 13.96
C VAL A 83 -4.33 -9.25 14.20
N TYR A 84 -4.93 -8.98 15.36
CA TYR A 84 -6.28 -9.41 15.70
C TYR A 84 -7.34 -8.79 14.79
N ALA A 85 -7.32 -7.46 14.64
CA ALA A 85 -8.25 -6.74 13.77
C ALA A 85 -8.17 -7.25 12.33
N LYS A 86 -6.95 -7.42 11.81
CA LYS A 86 -6.74 -8.03 10.48
C LYS A 86 -7.41 -9.40 10.32
N LYS A 87 -7.41 -10.23 11.37
CA LYS A 87 -7.96 -11.59 11.32
C LYS A 87 -9.50 -11.58 11.32
N PHE A 88 -10.11 -10.78 12.20
CA PHE A 88 -11.56 -10.83 12.48
C PHE A 88 -12.36 -9.67 11.89
N GLN A 89 -11.76 -8.49 11.72
CA GLN A 89 -12.38 -7.28 11.19
C GLN A 89 -11.47 -6.63 10.13
N PRO A 90 -11.32 -7.22 8.92
CA PRO A 90 -10.32 -6.80 7.94
C PRO A 90 -10.64 -5.49 7.21
N THR A 91 -11.85 -4.94 7.36
CA THR A 91 -12.33 -3.78 6.60
C THR A 91 -11.45 -2.56 6.83
N PHE A 92 -11.24 -2.15 8.08
CA PHE A 92 -10.41 -0.99 8.42
C PHE A 92 -8.91 -1.24 8.19
N PRO A 93 -8.34 -2.42 8.52
CA PRO A 93 -7.00 -2.81 8.09
C PRO A 93 -6.75 -2.67 6.59
N LEU A 94 -7.74 -3.01 5.75
CA LEU A 94 -7.65 -2.89 4.31
C LEU A 94 -7.68 -1.43 3.85
N ILE A 95 -8.55 -0.60 4.42
CA ILE A 95 -8.57 0.85 4.15
C ILE A 95 -7.25 1.51 4.59
N MET A 96 -6.71 1.11 5.75
CA MET A 96 -5.40 1.54 6.26
C MET A 96 -4.29 1.19 5.27
N GLN A 97 -4.30 -0.03 4.74
CA GLN A 97 -3.32 -0.46 3.73
C GLN A 97 -3.43 0.36 2.43
N ILE A 98 -4.64 0.56 1.90
CA ILE A 98 -4.86 1.30 0.65
C ILE A 98 -4.44 2.77 0.81
N SER A 99 -4.86 3.42 1.90
CA SER A 99 -4.50 4.82 2.19
C SER A 99 -3.00 4.98 2.41
N GLY A 100 -2.35 4.05 3.12
CA GLY A 100 -0.90 4.03 3.29
C GLY A 100 -0.17 3.88 1.96
N LEU A 101 -0.59 2.93 1.11
CA LEU A 101 0.00 2.74 -0.21
C LEU A 101 -0.17 3.98 -1.09
N TYR A 102 -1.35 4.59 -1.07
CA TYR A 102 -1.61 5.83 -1.81
C TYR A 102 -0.66 6.95 -1.36
N LEU A 103 -0.42 7.11 -0.05
CA LEU A 103 0.55 8.07 0.47
C LEU A 103 1.97 7.79 -0.02
N PHE A 104 2.43 6.54 0.01
CA PHE A 104 3.74 6.17 -0.52
C PHE A 104 3.89 6.50 -2.00
N ILE A 105 2.86 6.22 -2.81
CA ILE A 105 2.86 6.56 -4.23
C ILE A 105 2.87 8.09 -4.41
N LEU A 106 2.09 8.83 -3.62
CA LEU A 106 1.99 10.28 -3.68
C LEU A 106 3.33 10.96 -3.33
N ILE A 107 4.01 10.49 -2.28
CA ILE A 107 5.36 10.94 -1.88
C ILE A 107 6.36 10.68 -3.00
N GLY A 108 6.37 9.46 -3.54
CA GLY A 108 7.27 9.08 -4.64
C GLY A 108 7.02 9.92 -5.90
N PHE A 109 5.75 10.14 -6.24
CA PHE A 109 5.37 10.95 -7.39
C PHE A 109 5.86 12.38 -7.24
N TYR A 110 5.58 13.05 -6.12
CA TYR A 110 5.98 14.45 -5.97
C TYR A 110 7.49 14.64 -5.81
N THR A 111 8.19 13.67 -5.23
CA THR A 111 9.64 13.74 -5.03
C THR A 111 10.41 13.41 -6.32
N LEU A 112 9.90 12.50 -7.15
CA LEU A 112 10.63 11.95 -8.31
C LEU A 112 9.99 12.27 -9.67
N LYS A 113 8.89 13.04 -9.73
CA LYS A 113 8.20 13.40 -10.99
C LYS A 113 9.12 14.02 -12.05
N ASP A 114 10.13 14.79 -11.62
CA ASP A 114 11.03 15.49 -12.55
C ASP A 114 12.11 14.52 -13.11
N LYS A 115 12.25 13.35 -12.48
CA LYS A 115 13.22 12.31 -12.83
C LYS A 115 12.49 11.00 -13.19
N ASN A 116 11.83 10.96 -14.35
CA ASN A 116 11.02 9.82 -14.83
C ASN A 116 11.69 8.44 -14.65
N LYS A 117 13.01 8.30 -14.85
CA LYS A 117 13.76 7.05 -14.63
C LYS A 117 13.74 6.60 -13.17
N TRP A 118 13.96 7.54 -12.25
CA TRP A 118 13.98 7.29 -10.82
C TRP A 118 12.58 6.98 -10.28
N PHE A 119 11.55 7.63 -10.81
CA PHE A 119 10.17 7.32 -10.45
C PHE A 119 9.77 5.88 -10.86
N ALA A 120 10.14 5.44 -12.07
CA ALA A 120 9.90 4.07 -12.51
C ALA A 120 10.64 3.04 -11.63
N PHE A 121 11.89 3.33 -11.26
CA PHE A 121 12.67 2.49 -10.35
C PHE A 121 12.03 2.41 -8.95
N TYR A 122 11.59 3.55 -8.40
CA TYR A 122 10.88 3.60 -7.12
C TYR A 122 9.61 2.73 -7.13
N LEU A 123 8.79 2.83 -8.18
CA LEU A 123 7.56 2.06 -8.28
C LEU A 123 7.81 0.56 -8.47
N SER A 124 8.90 0.19 -9.15
CA SER A 124 9.35 -1.20 -9.24
C SER A 124 9.77 -1.76 -7.88
N ILE A 125 10.56 -1.02 -7.09
CA ILE A 125 10.90 -1.39 -5.72
C ILE A 125 9.64 -1.55 -4.87
N LEU A 126 8.72 -0.59 -4.93
CA LEU A 126 7.47 -0.64 -4.18
C LEU A 126 6.65 -1.90 -4.52
N GLY A 127 6.58 -2.26 -5.81
CA GLY A 127 5.92 -3.49 -6.26
C GLY A 127 6.59 -4.76 -5.72
N VAL A 128 7.93 -4.83 -5.71
CA VAL A 128 8.67 -5.94 -5.11
C VAL A 128 8.40 -6.05 -3.61
N VAL A 129 8.40 -4.93 -2.89
CA VAL A 129 8.07 -4.90 -1.45
C VAL A 129 6.65 -5.40 -1.20
N LEU A 130 5.67 -5.01 -2.02
CA LEU A 130 4.29 -5.51 -1.93
C LEU A 130 4.20 -7.02 -2.20
N PHE A 131 4.97 -7.55 -3.14
CA PHE A 131 5.03 -9.00 -3.37
C PHE A 131 5.67 -9.75 -2.20
N LEU A 132 6.78 -9.25 -1.66
CA LEU A 132 7.40 -9.84 -0.47
C LEU A 132 6.44 -9.83 0.72
N PHE A 133 5.73 -8.73 0.93
CA PHE A 133 4.71 -8.63 1.97
C PHE A 133 3.55 -9.62 1.73
N SER A 134 3.14 -9.78 0.48
CA SER A 134 2.11 -10.75 0.09
C SER A 134 2.56 -12.20 0.35
N SER A 135 3.80 -12.55 0.03
CA SER A 135 4.38 -13.88 0.28
C SER A 135 4.35 -14.27 1.77
N PHE A 136 4.55 -13.31 2.68
CA PHE A 136 4.45 -13.55 4.12
C PHE A 136 3.02 -13.91 4.57
N LEU A 137 2.01 -13.51 3.80
CA LEU A 137 0.59 -13.71 4.12
C LEU A 137 -0.07 -14.88 3.37
N PHE A 138 0.66 -15.50 2.44
CA PHE A 138 0.16 -16.53 1.51
C PHE A 138 -0.50 -17.72 2.21
N HIS A 139 -0.03 -18.10 3.41
CA HIS A 139 -0.53 -19.26 4.16
C HIS A 139 -1.62 -18.94 5.19
N SER A 140 -2.17 -17.72 5.23
CA SER A 140 -3.17 -17.40 6.25
C SER A 140 -4.52 -18.09 5.98
N PRO A 141 -5.03 -18.96 6.88
CA PRO A 141 -6.34 -19.59 6.71
C PRO A 141 -7.52 -18.62 6.93
N THR A 142 -7.22 -17.40 7.37
CA THR A 142 -8.19 -16.41 7.82
C THR A 142 -8.77 -15.61 6.64
N VAL A 143 -10.06 -15.26 6.72
CA VAL A 143 -10.73 -14.47 5.66
C VAL A 143 -10.04 -13.12 5.48
N GLY A 144 -9.70 -12.44 6.58
CA GLY A 144 -9.02 -11.15 6.53
C GLY A 144 -7.59 -11.21 6.00
N GLY A 145 -6.86 -12.28 6.34
CA GLY A 145 -5.55 -12.56 5.74
C GLY A 145 -5.62 -12.68 4.22
N ARG A 146 -6.61 -13.42 3.69
CA ARG A 146 -6.85 -13.55 2.24
C ARG A 146 -7.20 -12.23 1.57
N MET A 147 -8.01 -11.37 2.20
CA MET A 147 -8.36 -10.06 1.64
C MET A 147 -7.13 -9.15 1.49
N ILE A 148 -6.31 -9.05 2.54
CA ILE A 148 -5.08 -8.24 2.54
C ILE A 148 -4.02 -8.85 1.61
N PHE A 149 -3.93 -10.17 1.53
CA PHE A 149 -3.07 -10.86 0.56
C PHE A 149 -3.44 -10.46 -0.88
N THR A 150 -4.70 -10.63 -1.25
CA THR A 150 -5.18 -10.34 -2.61
C THR A 150 -5.03 -8.85 -2.96
N SER A 151 -5.36 -7.93 -2.04
CA SER A 151 -5.17 -6.49 -2.27
C SER A 151 -3.70 -6.12 -2.47
N SER A 152 -2.79 -6.71 -1.69
CA SER A 152 -1.34 -6.52 -1.82
C SER A 152 -0.83 -7.04 -3.16
N LEU A 153 -1.33 -8.19 -3.61
CA LEU A 153 -0.91 -8.81 -4.86
C LEU A 153 -1.39 -8.00 -6.08
N ILE A 154 -2.66 -7.56 -6.08
CA ILE A 154 -3.21 -6.71 -7.15
C ILE A 154 -2.45 -5.38 -7.21
N SER A 155 -2.26 -4.72 -6.07
CA SER A 155 -1.52 -3.45 -6.03
C SER A 155 -0.06 -3.60 -6.45
N GLY A 156 0.60 -4.70 -6.07
CA GLY A 156 1.95 -5.05 -6.54
C GLY A 156 2.02 -5.19 -8.05
N CYS A 157 1.09 -5.93 -8.66
CA CYS A 157 0.97 -6.05 -10.12
C CYS A 157 0.73 -4.71 -10.81
N LEU A 158 -0.17 -3.87 -10.29
CA LEU A 158 -0.43 -2.55 -10.87
C LEU A 158 0.80 -1.64 -10.82
N CYS A 159 1.54 -1.66 -9.70
CA CYS A 159 2.76 -0.88 -9.55
C CYS A 159 3.86 -1.34 -10.54
N THR A 160 4.08 -2.65 -10.66
CA THR A 160 5.11 -3.17 -11.59
C THR A 160 4.72 -2.95 -13.06
N LEU A 161 3.45 -3.16 -13.43
CA LEU A 161 2.96 -2.89 -14.78
C LEU A 161 3.15 -1.42 -15.15
N TYR A 162 2.79 -0.48 -14.26
CA TYR A 162 2.99 0.93 -14.51
C TYR A 162 4.48 1.29 -14.62
N ALA A 163 5.34 0.70 -13.78
CA ALA A 163 6.79 0.89 -13.86
C ALA A 163 7.35 0.44 -15.22
N VAL A 164 6.91 -0.71 -15.74
CA VAL A 164 7.31 -1.21 -17.07
C VAL A 164 6.85 -0.26 -18.17
N VAL A 165 5.59 0.22 -18.13
CA VAL A 165 5.07 1.19 -19.11
C VAL A 165 5.90 2.48 -19.10
N CYS A 166 6.24 3.00 -17.91
CA CYS A 166 7.11 4.17 -17.78
C CYS A 166 8.50 3.92 -18.37
N TYR A 167 9.09 2.75 -18.11
CA TYR A 167 10.40 2.39 -18.65
C TYR A 167 10.40 2.32 -20.18
N LEU A 168 9.39 1.67 -20.79
CA LEU A 168 9.23 1.58 -22.23
C LEU A 168 9.05 2.97 -22.88
N ARG A 169 8.29 3.87 -22.25
CA ARG A 169 8.14 5.26 -22.71
C ARG A 169 9.48 5.99 -22.73
N ILE A 170 10.28 5.86 -21.68
CA ILE A 170 11.60 6.50 -21.60
C ILE A 170 12.55 5.93 -22.67
N TYR A 171 12.51 4.62 -22.89
CA TYR A 171 13.33 3.97 -23.91
C TYR A 171 12.99 4.46 -25.32
N ASN A 172 11.71 4.54 -25.68
CA ASN A 172 11.26 5.05 -26.97
C ASN A 172 11.68 6.52 -27.18
N LEU A 173 11.55 7.38 -26.15
CA LEU A 173 12.01 8.78 -26.20
C LEU A 173 13.52 8.91 -26.46
N TYR A 174 14.32 7.98 -25.94
CA TYR A 174 15.76 7.97 -26.18
C TYR A 174 16.10 7.47 -27.58
N LYS A 175 15.38 6.45 -28.06
CA LYS A 175 15.51 5.94 -29.44
C LYS A 175 15.22 7.04 -30.46
N ASP A 176 14.11 7.76 -30.32
CA ASP A 176 13.72 8.81 -31.25
C ASP A 176 14.75 9.94 -31.33
N LYS A 177 15.43 10.26 -30.22
CA LYS A 177 16.50 11.27 -30.16
C LYS A 177 17.80 10.87 -30.89
N ILE A 178 18.07 9.58 -31.09
CA ILE A 178 19.29 9.10 -31.75
C ILE A 178 19.11 9.04 -33.28
N THR A 179 17.86 8.92 -33.74
CA THR A 179 17.49 8.84 -35.17
C THR A 179 17.30 10.19 -35.86
N ILE A 180 17.55 11.31 -35.18
CA ILE A 180 17.53 12.69 -35.73
C ILE A 180 18.96 13.22 -35.77
#